data_AF-A0A7S3L6H5-F1
#
_entry.id   AF-A0A7S3L6H5-F1
#
_cell.length_a   1.000
_cell.length_b   1.000
_cell.length_c   1.000
_cell.angle_alpha   90.00
_cell.angle_beta   90.00
_cell.angle_gamma   90.00
#
_symmetry.space_group_name_H-M   'P 1'
#
loop_
_entity.id
_entity.type
_entity.pdbx_description
1 polymer ?
#
loop_
_entity_poly.entity_id
_entity_poly.type
_entity_poly.pdbx_seq_one_letter_code
_entity_poly.pdbx_strand_id
1 'polypeptide(L)'
;TVGVASNMSPNSSISSRSHYTDNTKNFHRPTICDPVTEVDRFLMMGSPQDQDEHQRRKHLDDTREYCEALSLNPLRVHVETPSLDFLRTEDFDVVKAARRLALYWKLRKLIFGAD
;
A
#
# COMPACT_ATOMS: atom_id res chain seq x y z
N THR A 1 -43.42 -36.37 22.02
CA THR A 1 -43.30 -35.33 23.06
C THR A 1 -42.09 -34.48 22.71
N VAL A 2 -42.28 -33.51 21.81
CA VAL A 2 -42.28 -32.05 22.06
C VAL A 2 -40.99 -31.55 22.72
N GLY A 3 -40.24 -30.73 21.99
CA GLY A 3 -39.06 -30.02 22.49
C GLY A 3 -38.40 -29.12 21.43
N VAL A 4 -39.16 -28.16 20.92
CA VAL A 4 -38.72 -27.05 20.07
C VAL A 4 -37.91 -26.05 20.89
N ALA A 5 -36.78 -25.56 20.37
CA ALA A 5 -36.29 -24.22 20.67
C ALA A 5 -35.33 -23.75 19.56
N SER A 6 -35.91 -22.99 18.64
CA SER A 6 -35.20 -22.15 17.67
C SER A 6 -34.64 -20.93 18.37
N ASN A 7 -33.33 -20.69 18.32
CA ASN A 7 -32.74 -19.41 18.68
C ASN A 7 -32.28 -18.68 17.41
N MET A 8 -33.16 -17.82 16.92
CA MET A 8 -32.84 -16.75 15.99
C MET A 8 -32.24 -15.58 16.77
N SER A 9 -31.05 -15.12 16.39
CA SER A 9 -30.56 -13.78 16.79
C SER A 9 -30.58 -12.86 15.57
N PRO A 10 -31.29 -11.72 15.62
CA PRO A 10 -31.38 -10.78 14.53
C PRO A 10 -30.27 -9.70 14.59
N ASN A 11 -29.86 -9.29 13.39
CA ASN A 11 -29.52 -7.93 12.95
C ASN A 11 -28.93 -6.96 13.98
N SER A 12 -27.67 -6.59 13.76
CA SER A 12 -27.13 -5.30 14.18
C SER A 12 -26.53 -4.60 12.97
N SER A 13 -27.42 -3.95 12.21
CA SER A 13 -27.08 -2.96 11.20
C SER A 13 -26.49 -1.74 11.90
N ILE A 14 -25.16 -1.58 11.86
CA ILE A 14 -24.53 -0.34 12.30
C ILE A 14 -24.31 0.56 11.09
N SER A 15 -25.30 1.43 10.97
CA SER A 15 -25.33 2.77 10.42
C SER A 15 -23.99 3.37 9.95
N SER A 16 -24.01 3.75 8.68
CA SER A 16 -23.12 4.69 8.01
C SER A 16 -22.96 6.00 8.79
N ARG A 17 -21.73 6.46 9.02
CA ARG A 17 -21.47 7.87 9.26
C ARG A 17 -20.25 8.35 8.48
N SER A 18 -20.58 8.86 7.29
CA SER A 18 -19.77 9.79 6.52
C SER A 18 -19.43 11.02 7.37
N HIS A 19 -18.13 11.29 7.53
CA HIS A 19 -17.61 12.60 7.84
C HIS A 19 -16.41 12.86 6.94
N TYR A 20 -16.69 13.21 5.68
CA TYR A 20 -15.74 13.97 4.88
C TYR A 20 -15.64 15.36 5.49
N THR A 21 -14.55 15.65 6.19
CA THR A 21 -14.18 17.03 6.53
C THR A 21 -13.50 17.63 5.31
N ASP A 22 -14.28 18.43 4.62
CA ASP A 22 -13.87 19.48 3.68
C ASP A 22 -12.85 20.41 4.39
N ASN A 23 -11.60 20.37 3.93
CA ASN A 23 -10.53 21.26 4.36
C ASN A 23 -10.13 22.16 3.19
N THR A 24 -11.11 22.92 2.69
CA THR A 24 -10.85 24.11 1.90
C THR A 24 -10.45 25.26 2.83
N LYS A 25 -9.23 25.79 2.62
CA LYS A 25 -8.72 27.14 2.90
C LYS A 25 -7.38 27.12 3.64
N ASN A 26 -6.31 27.22 2.86
CA ASN A 26 -5.18 28.09 3.18
C ASN A 26 -4.60 28.62 1.87
N PHE A 27 -5.22 29.69 1.37
CA PHE A 27 -4.62 30.55 0.34
C PHE A 27 -3.47 31.31 0.99
N HIS A 28 -2.25 30.79 0.84
CA HIS A 28 -1.06 31.60 0.98
C HIS A 28 -0.81 32.37 -0.31
N ARG A 29 -0.87 33.68 -0.16
CA ARG A 29 -0.57 34.72 -1.14
C ARG A 29 0.90 34.56 -1.59
N PRO A 30 1.20 34.38 -2.89
CA PRO A 30 2.57 34.42 -3.36
C PRO A 30 3.05 35.88 -3.38
N THR A 31 4.09 36.16 -2.61
CA THR A 31 4.83 37.41 -2.65
C THR A 31 5.59 37.48 -3.98
N ILE A 32 5.32 38.55 -4.72
CA ILE A 32 5.99 38.94 -5.96
C ILE A 32 7.44 39.24 -5.63
N CYS A 33 8.37 38.38 -6.03
CA CYS A 33 9.77 38.69 -6.28
C CYS A 33 10.35 37.66 -7.26
N ASP A 34 10.92 38.19 -8.35
CA ASP A 34 11.83 37.59 -9.33
C ASP A 34 11.24 36.76 -10.49
N PRO A 35 11.25 37.31 -11.72
CA PRO A 35 11.08 36.53 -12.94
C PRO A 35 12.40 35.81 -13.27
N VAL A 36 12.75 34.82 -12.45
CA VAL A 36 13.70 33.78 -12.88
C VAL A 36 12.90 32.77 -13.68
N THR A 37 12.94 32.99 -15.00
CA THR A 37 12.70 32.03 -16.09
C THR A 37 12.01 30.73 -15.66
N GLU A 38 10.69 30.71 -15.81
CA GLU A 38 9.84 29.50 -15.74
C GLU A 38 10.36 28.36 -16.66
N VAL A 39 11.16 28.73 -17.66
CA VAL A 39 11.87 27.84 -18.59
C VAL A 39 12.98 27.01 -17.91
N ASP A 40 13.63 27.50 -16.85
CA ASP A 40 14.69 26.77 -16.13
C ASP A 40 14.14 25.79 -15.08
N ARG A 41 12.93 26.04 -14.56
CA ARG A 41 12.33 25.16 -13.55
C ARG A 41 11.85 23.84 -14.16
N PHE A 42 11.52 23.84 -15.45
CA PHE A 42 11.17 22.65 -16.22
C PHE A 42 12.39 21.79 -16.59
N LEU A 43 13.60 22.37 -16.60
CA LEU A 43 14.86 21.66 -16.89
C LEU A 43 15.51 21.02 -15.65
N MET A 44 15.13 21.43 -14.43
CA MET A 44 15.69 20.88 -13.18
C MET A 44 14.89 19.73 -12.56
N MET A 45 13.66 19.49 -13.03
CA MET A 45 12.87 18.31 -12.67
C MET A 45 12.89 17.41 -13.90
N GLY A 46 13.74 16.37 -13.89
CA GLY A 46 13.91 15.44 -15.01
C GLY A 46 12.58 14.98 -15.62
N SER A 47 12.62 14.56 -16.88
CA SER A 47 11.43 14.18 -17.64
C SER A 47 10.52 13.28 -16.79
N PRO A 48 9.18 13.45 -16.80
CA PRO A 48 8.27 12.52 -16.11
C PRO A 48 8.54 11.04 -16.44
N GLN A 49 9.11 10.75 -17.61
CA GLN A 49 9.60 9.41 -17.97
C GLN A 49 10.74 8.89 -17.08
N ASP A 50 11.64 9.75 -16.62
CA ASP A 50 12.79 9.36 -15.79
C ASP A 50 12.36 9.00 -14.35
N GLN A 51 11.31 9.65 -13.84
CA GLN A 51 10.75 9.35 -12.52
C GLN A 51 10.07 7.98 -12.49
N ASP A 52 9.32 7.65 -13.55
CA ASP A 52 8.69 6.34 -13.70
C ASP A 52 9.72 5.20 -13.83
N GLU A 53 10.85 5.46 -14.50
CA GLU A 53 11.90 4.45 -14.64
C GLU A 53 12.61 4.17 -13.31
N HIS A 54 12.91 5.20 -12.52
CA HIS A 54 13.48 5.01 -11.20
C HIS A 54 12.54 4.25 -10.27
N GLN A 55 11.25 4.61 -10.28
CA GLN A 55 10.23 3.92 -9.49
C GLN A 55 10.07 2.45 -9.92
N ARG A 56 10.20 2.16 -11.23
CA ARG A 56 10.23 0.80 -11.78
C ARG A 56 11.45 0.00 -11.32
N ARG A 57 12.65 0.58 -11.35
CA ARG A 57 13.87 -0.12 -10.90
C ARG A 57 13.82 -0.47 -9.42
N LYS A 58 13.37 0.47 -8.59
CA LYS A 58 13.16 0.23 -7.16
C LYS A 58 12.16 -0.90 -6.89
N HIS A 59 11.18 -1.06 -7.78
CA HIS A 59 10.16 -2.11 -7.72
C HIS A 59 10.72 -3.51 -7.88
N LEU A 60 11.67 -3.67 -8.80
CA LEU A 60 12.24 -4.96 -9.14
C LEU A 60 13.00 -5.57 -7.96
N ASP A 61 13.71 -4.72 -7.22
CA ASP A 61 14.46 -5.15 -6.04
C ASP A 61 13.53 -5.75 -4.99
N ASP A 62 12.41 -5.10 -4.65
CA ASP A 62 11.53 -5.58 -3.57
C ASP A 62 10.88 -6.96 -3.89
N THR A 63 10.62 -7.26 -5.16
CA THR A 63 10.11 -8.58 -5.59
C THR A 63 11.10 -9.71 -5.36
N ARG A 64 12.41 -9.41 -5.31
CA ARG A 64 13.45 -10.41 -5.21
C ARG A 64 13.39 -11.15 -3.87
N GLU A 65 13.17 -10.45 -2.77
CA GLU A 65 13.16 -11.05 -1.43
C GLU A 65 11.97 -11.98 -1.25
N TYR A 66 10.82 -11.66 -1.83
CA TYR A 66 9.66 -12.57 -1.83
C TYR A 66 9.96 -13.85 -2.62
N CYS A 67 10.52 -13.73 -3.83
CA CYS A 67 10.87 -14.89 -4.66
C CYS A 67 11.94 -15.77 -4.00
N GLU A 68 12.92 -15.15 -3.34
CA GLU A 68 13.94 -15.85 -2.55
C GLU A 68 13.31 -16.61 -1.38
N ALA A 69 12.45 -15.96 -0.59
CA ALA A 69 11.73 -16.60 0.52
C ALA A 69 10.86 -17.77 0.06
N LEU A 70 10.18 -17.61 -1.08
CA LEU A 70 9.36 -18.67 -1.68
C LEU A 70 10.21 -19.87 -2.12
N SER A 71 11.44 -19.62 -2.58
CA SER A 71 12.38 -20.66 -3.00
C SER A 71 13.02 -21.37 -1.81
N LEU A 72 13.31 -20.66 -0.72
CA LEU A 72 13.94 -21.21 0.48
C LEU A 72 12.96 -21.97 1.37
N ASN A 73 11.78 -21.40 1.64
CA ASN A 73 10.82 -21.98 2.57
C ASN A 73 9.35 -21.67 2.19
N PRO A 74 8.78 -22.38 1.20
CA PRO A 74 7.43 -22.10 0.70
C PRO A 74 6.33 -22.32 1.75
N LEU A 75 6.52 -23.26 2.68
CA LEU A 75 5.57 -23.52 3.75
C LEU A 75 5.45 -22.32 4.67
N ARG A 76 6.57 -21.72 5.05
CA ARG A 76 6.60 -20.52 5.89
C ARG A 76 5.95 -19.34 5.19
N VAL A 77 6.21 -19.16 3.90
CA VAL A 77 5.55 -18.14 3.09
C VAL A 77 4.03 -18.33 3.11
N HIS A 78 3.55 -19.56 2.97
CA HIS A 78 2.12 -19.84 3.00
C HIS A 78 1.47 -19.56 4.36
N VAL A 79 2.16 -19.89 5.45
CA VAL A 79 1.66 -19.68 6.82
C VAL A 79 1.64 -18.20 7.21
N GLU A 80 2.69 -17.46 6.87
CA GLU A 80 2.89 -16.10 7.38
C GLU A 80 2.36 -15.02 6.46
N THR A 81 2.16 -15.34 5.17
CA THR A 81 1.64 -14.38 4.19
C THR A 81 0.35 -14.84 3.53
N PRO A 82 -0.78 -14.83 4.27
CA PRO A 82 -2.09 -14.99 3.66
C PRO A 82 -2.38 -13.81 2.73
N SER A 83 -2.34 -14.04 1.40
CA SER A 83 -2.46 -12.99 0.38
C SER A 83 -3.72 -12.13 0.50
N LEU A 84 -4.80 -12.68 1.04
CA LEU A 84 -6.06 -11.97 1.27
C LEU A 84 -5.93 -10.82 2.29
N ASP A 85 -5.06 -10.96 3.29
CA ASP A 85 -4.91 -9.92 4.31
C ASP A 85 -4.17 -8.70 3.75
N PHE A 86 -3.16 -8.93 2.90
CA PHE A 86 -2.49 -7.86 2.16
C PHE A 86 -3.43 -7.13 1.19
N LEU A 87 -4.28 -7.88 0.48
CA LEU A 87 -5.30 -7.30 -0.41
C LEU A 87 -6.31 -6.45 0.36
N ARG A 88 -6.81 -6.95 1.49
CA ARG A 88 -7.75 -6.18 2.34
C ARG A 88 -7.14 -4.90 2.88
N THR A 89 -5.85 -4.90 3.21
CA THR A 89 -5.16 -3.72 3.76
C THR A 89 -4.85 -2.67 2.69
N GLU A 90 -4.92 -3.01 1.40
CA GLU A 90 -4.65 -2.10 0.28
C GLU A 90 -5.90 -1.86 -0.58
N ASP A 91 -7.10 -1.96 0.01
CA ASP A 91 -8.38 -1.75 -0.67
C ASP A 91 -8.54 -2.59 -1.96
N PHE A 92 -8.00 -3.81 -1.96
CA PHE A 92 -7.94 -4.74 -3.09
C PHE A 92 -7.16 -4.21 -4.32
N ASP A 93 -6.32 -3.19 -4.16
CA ASP A 93 -5.34 -2.80 -5.17
C ASP A 93 -4.22 -3.85 -5.22
N VAL A 94 -4.26 -4.68 -6.27
CA VAL A 94 -3.32 -5.80 -6.47
C VAL A 94 -1.87 -5.32 -6.52
N VAL A 95 -1.61 -4.15 -7.11
CA VAL A 95 -0.25 -3.63 -7.28
C VAL A 95 0.30 -3.16 -5.94
N LYS A 96 -0.51 -2.47 -5.13
CA LYS A 96 -0.11 -2.05 -3.78
C LYS A 96 0.00 -3.24 -2.82
N ALA A 97 -0.90 -4.21 -2.91
CA ALA A 97 -0.83 -5.43 -2.10
C ALA A 97 0.46 -6.22 -2.36
N ALA A 98 0.83 -6.40 -3.64
CA ALA A 98 2.08 -7.04 -4.03
C ALA A 98 3.30 -6.28 -3.49
N ARG A 99 3.27 -4.93 -3.52
CA ARG A 99 4.32 -4.06 -2.94
C ARG A 99 4.48 -4.27 -1.44
N ARG A 100 3.38 -4.23 -0.70
CA ARG A 100 3.40 -4.41 0.75
C ARG A 100 3.89 -5.80 1.12
N LEU A 101 3.51 -6.83 0.36
CA LEU A 101 3.98 -8.19 0.53
C LEU A 101 5.50 -8.31 0.33
N ALA A 102 6.02 -7.76 -0.76
CA ALA A 102 7.45 -7.70 -1.06
C ALA A 102 8.24 -6.98 0.07
N LEU A 103 7.75 -5.81 0.49
CA LEU A 103 8.35 -5.03 1.58
C LEU A 103 8.31 -5.77 2.93
N TYR A 104 7.24 -6.53 3.21
CA TYR A 104 7.17 -7.37 4.39
C TYR A 104 8.31 -8.40 4.42
N TRP A 105 8.57 -9.11 3.31
CA TRP A 105 9.66 -10.10 3.26
C TRP A 105 11.04 -9.47 3.36
N LYS A 106 11.23 -8.28 2.78
CA LYS A 106 12.45 -7.50 2.94
C LYS A 106 12.71 -7.12 4.41
N LEU A 107 11.69 -6.59 5.09
CA LEU A 107 11.78 -6.22 6.51
C LEU A 107 11.97 -7.45 7.40
N ARG A 108 11.25 -8.53 7.10
CA ARG A 108 11.38 -9.79 7.82
C ARG A 108 12.80 -10.34 7.71
N LYS A 109 13.37 -10.37 6.50
CA LYS A 109 14.78 -10.78 6.27
C LYS A 109 15.76 -9.88 7.01
N LEU A 110 15.49 -8.58 7.08
CA LEU A 110 16.31 -7.62 7.83
C LEU A 110 16.26 -7.87 9.35
N ILE A 111 15.09 -8.22 9.90
CA ILE A 111 14.88 -8.40 11.34
C ILE A 111 15.33 -9.77 11.82
N PHE A 112 14.99 -10.83 11.09
CA PHE A 112 15.20 -12.22 11.51
C PHE A 112 16.38 -12.91 10.81
N GLY A 113 16.91 -12.32 9.74
CA GLY A 113 17.93 -12.95 8.89
C GLY A 113 17.34 -13.72 7.71
N ALA A 114 18.22 -14.39 6.98
CA ALA A 114 17.85 -15.25 5.85
C ALA A 114 17.61 -16.68 6.36
N ASP A 115 16.40 -16.92 6.90
CA ASP A 115 15.94 -18.21 7.42
C ASP A 115 14.98 -18.93 6.46
#